data_AF-A0AAU8A8K6-F1
#
_entry.id   AF-A0AAU8A8K6-F1
#
_cell.length_a   1.000
_cell.length_b   1.000
_cell.length_c   1.000
_cell.angle_alpha   90.00
_cell.angle_beta   90.00
_cell.angle_gamma   90.00
#
_symmetry.space_group_name_H-M   'P 1'
#
loop_
_entity.id
_entity.type
_entity.pdbx_description
1 polymer ?
#
loop_
_entity_poly.entity_id
_entity_poly.type
_entity_poly.pdbx_seq_one_letter_code
_entity_poly.pdbx_strand_id
1 'polypeptide(L)' 'MAIERNPECTETVCPVCGIRLCYEDGVCFCPAEYCGWKCSKCREEAEKKES' A
#
# COMPACT_ATOMS: atom_id res chain seq x y z
N MET A 1 6.78 14.43 -10.46
CA MET A 1 6.19 13.15 -10.92
C MET A 1 5.13 12.78 -9.90
N ALA A 2 3.87 12.72 -10.29
CA ALA A 2 2.81 12.27 -9.40
C ALA A 2 2.97 10.76 -9.21
N ILE A 3 3.11 10.30 -7.97
CA ILE A 3 3.18 8.87 -7.66
C ILE A 3 1.82 8.29 -8.03
N GLU A 4 1.76 7.54 -9.13
CA GLU A 4 0.52 6.97 -9.65
C GLU A 4 0.07 5.88 -8.68
N ARG A 5 -1.05 6.12 -7.97
CA ARG A 5 -1.64 5.12 -7.09
C ARG A 5 -2.07 3.94 -7.98
N ASN A 6 -1.68 2.73 -7.60
CA ASN A 6 -2.17 1.52 -8.26
C ASN A 6 -3.72 1.58 -8.26
N PRO A 7 -4.40 1.47 -9.43
CA PRO A 7 -5.85 1.57 -9.52
C PRO A 7 -6.60 0.56 -8.64
N GLU A 8 -5.93 -0.53 -8.26
CA GLU A 8 -6.49 -1.52 -7.31
C GLU A 8 -6.42 -1.09 -5.85
N CYS A 9 -5.59 -0.10 -5.49
CA CYS A 9 -5.66 0.57 -4.19
C CYS A 9 -6.77 1.63 -4.22
N THR A 10 -8.02 1.18 -4.41
CA THR A 10 -9.22 2.02 -4.39
C THR A 10 -9.48 2.60 -3.00
N GLU A 11 -9.14 1.83 -1.96
CA GLU A 11 -9.25 2.28 -0.58
C GLU A 11 -8.09 3.21 -0.22
N THR A 12 -8.45 4.41 0.25
CA THR A 12 -7.48 5.42 0.72
C THR A 12 -7.17 5.30 2.21
N VAL A 13 -7.95 4.48 2.89
CA VAL A 13 -7.89 4.23 4.32
C VAL A 13 -7.79 2.73 4.57
N CYS A 14 -7.11 2.36 5.64
CA CYS A 14 -7.00 0.98 6.07
C CYS A 14 -8.35 0.51 6.60
N PRO A 15 -8.94 -0.58 6.08
CA PRO A 15 -10.23 -1.08 6.56
C PRO A 15 -10.15 -1.66 7.99
N VAL A 16 -8.94 -1.91 8.50
CA VAL A 16 -8.72 -2.46 9.85
C VAL A 16 -8.69 -1.37 10.91
N CYS A 17 -7.97 -0.27 10.65
CA CYS A 17 -7.74 0.77 11.65
C CYS A 17 -8.25 2.16 11.27
N GLY A 18 -8.80 2.33 10.06
CA GLY A 18 -9.27 3.60 9.55
C GLY A 18 -8.17 4.62 9.21
N ILE A 19 -6.89 4.28 9.42
CA ILE A 19 -5.76 5.17 9.15
C ILE A 19 -5.52 5.28 7.65
N ARG A 20 -5.20 6.49 7.18
CA ARG A 20 -4.86 6.76 5.78
C ARG A 20 -3.67 5.91 5.34
N LEU A 21 -3.81 5.22 4.21
CA LEU A 21 -2.72 4.42 3.64
C LEU A 21 -1.62 5.35 3.09
N CYS A 22 -0.37 4.96 3.31
CA CYS A 22 0.78 5.57 2.69
C CYS A 22 1.04 4.93 1.33
N TYR A 23 1.55 5.72 0.40
CA TYR A 23 1.92 5.31 -0.94
C TYR A 23 3.38 5.67 -1.15
N GLU A 24 4.23 4.67 -1.21
CA GLU A 24 5.66 4.82 -1.50
C GLU A 24 6.01 3.88 -2.63
N ASP A 25 6.87 4.28 -3.55
CA ASP A 25 7.41 3.38 -4.58
C ASP A 25 6.38 2.61 -5.45
N GLY A 26 5.16 3.15 -5.59
CA GLY A 26 4.07 2.51 -6.34
C GLY A 26 3.27 1.47 -5.53
N VAL A 27 3.60 1.30 -4.25
CA VAL A 27 2.96 0.35 -3.33
C VAL A 27 2.18 1.08 -2.23
N CYS A 28 1.03 0.53 -1.84
CA CYS A 28 0.20 1.07 -0.78
C CYS A 28 0.31 0.23 0.50
N PHE A 29 0.64 0.89 1.62
CA PHE A 29 0.79 0.24 2.92
C PHE A 29 0.10 1.02 4.03
N CYS A 30 -0.30 0.31 5.08
CA CYS A 30 -0.75 0.96 6.28
C CYS A 30 0.47 1.33 7.14
N PRO A 31 0.65 2.61 7.52
CA PRO A 31 1.76 3.03 8.39
C PRO A 31 1.65 2.46 9.80
N ALA A 32 0.50 1.87 10.16
CA ALA A 32 0.35 1.16 11.40
C ALA A 32 1.06 -0.20 11.32
N GLU A 33 2.08 -0.41 12.14
CA GLU A 33 2.94 -1.61 12.13
C GLU A 33 2.15 -2.93 12.24
N TYR A 34 0.98 -2.92 12.87
CA TYR A 34 0.12 -4.10 13.02
C TYR A 34 -0.77 -4.41 11.81
N CYS A 35 -0.94 -3.46 10.89
CA CYS A 35 -1.83 -3.61 9.75
C CYS A 35 -1.11 -4.10 8.48
N GLY A 36 0.14 -3.69 8.30
CA GLY A 36 0.98 -4.05 7.15
C GLY A 36 0.40 -3.65 5.80
N TRP A 37 0.75 -4.42 4.76
CA TRP A 37 0.29 -4.25 3.38
C TRP A 37 -1.18 -4.60 3.24
N LYS A 38 -1.96 -3.74 2.57
CA LYS A 38 -3.41 -3.95 2.35
C LYS A 38 -3.80 -4.38 0.94
N CYS A 39 -2.87 -4.30 0.00
CA CYS A 39 -3.07 -4.74 -1.37
C CYS A 39 -2.09 -5.86 -1.69
N SER A 40 -2.60 -7.02 -2.12
CA SER A 40 -1.77 -8.16 -2.53
C SER A 40 -0.79 -7.78 -3.64
N LYS A 41 -1.23 -7.00 -4.64
CA LYS A 41 -0.33 -6.47 -5.66
C LYS A 41 0.78 -5.59 -5.10
N CYS A 42 0.46 -4.71 -4.14
CA CYS A 42 1.47 -3.86 -3.54
C CYS A 42 2.48 -4.64 -2.71
N ARG A 43 2.02 -5.72 -2.06
CA ARG A 43 2.89 -6.66 -1.39
C ARG A 43 3.78 -7.40 -2.39
N GLU A 44 3.22 -7.94 -3.48
CA GLU A 44 3.98 -8.63 -4.53
C GLU A 44 5.02 -7.71 -5.20
N GLU A 45 4.67 -6.46 -5.48
CA GLU A 45 5.61 -5.49 -6.07
C GLU A 45 6.70 -5.08 -5.08
N ALA A 46 6.39 -4.98 -3.78
CA ALA A 46 7.41 -4.79 -2.73
C ALA A 46 8.35 -6.01 -2.66
N GLU A 47 7.81 -7.23 -2.64
CA GLU A 47 8.60 -8.48 -2.62
C GLU A 47 9.48 -8.64 -3.87
N LYS A 48 9.00 -8.21 -5.05
CA LYS A 48 9.80 -8.21 -6.29
C LYS A 48 10.95 -7.21 -6.28
N LYS A 49 10.80 -6.05 -5.63
CA LYS A 49 11.88 -5.06 -5.55
C LYS A 49 13.03 -5.51 -4.65
N GLU A 50 12.77 -6.43 -3.72
CA GLU A 50 13.79 -6.99 -2.82
C GLU A 50 14.48 -8.24 -3.37
N SER A 51 14.09 -8.76 -4.55
CA SER A 51 14.72 -9.92 -5.22
C SER A 51 15.75 -9.55 -6.29
#